data_AF-A0A2N3E9H1-F1
#
_entry.id   AF-A0A2N3E9H1-F1
#
_cell.length_a   1.000
_cell.length_b   1.000
_cell.length_c   1.000
_cell.angle_alpha   90.00
_cell.angle_beta   90.00
_cell.angle_gamma   90.00
#
_symmetry.space_group_name_H-M   'P 1'
#
loop_
_entity.id
_entity.type
_entity.pdbx_description
1 polymer ?
#
loop_
_entity_poly.entity_id
_entity_poly.type
_entity_poly.pdbx_seq_one_letter_code
_entity_poly.pdbx_strand_id
1 'polypeptide(L)'
;ESALHYHFGSKKRLVDAILGQRVAVIDRRRVERIDALLAEGRERDLHAILRALFEPLTELLDTGEGVRFVRFAAQVLNDPDFDLPSAALRGGYEGIARANALIVALLGDLPPEIAVQRQRFMIEMALTSLAIWTRRSDATTNTAARTFFTASLFDAMAAALTAPVSAETLAALREASKG
;
A
#
# COMPACT_ATOMS: atom_id res chain seq x y z
N GLU A 1 8.96 1.40 -37.94
CA GLU A 1 8.34 1.51 -36.60
C GLU A 1 8.74 0.33 -35.72
N SER A 2 9.83 0.40 -34.96
CA SER A 2 10.25 -0.70 -34.06
C SER A 2 11.02 -0.25 -32.81
N ALA A 3 11.66 0.94 -32.86
CA ALA A 3 12.34 1.52 -31.70
C ALA A 3 11.37 1.86 -30.56
N LEU A 4 10.18 2.41 -30.84
CA LEU A 4 9.21 2.79 -29.80
C LEU A 4 8.77 1.57 -28.96
N HIS A 5 8.33 0.48 -29.58
CA HIS A 5 7.91 -0.72 -28.84
C HIS A 5 9.04 -1.40 -28.05
N TYR A 6 10.28 -1.39 -28.58
CA TYR A 6 11.44 -1.92 -27.85
C TYR A 6 11.80 -1.08 -26.61
N HIS A 7 11.68 0.25 -26.69
CA HIS A 7 11.92 1.15 -25.56
C HIS A 7 10.83 1.04 -24.47
N PHE A 8 9.56 0.90 -24.84
CA PHE A 8 8.49 0.72 -23.85
C PHE A 8 8.58 -0.64 -23.14
N GLY A 9 8.85 -1.71 -23.88
CA GLY A 9 9.06 -3.04 -23.30
C GLY A 9 10.32 -3.13 -22.41
N SER A 10 11.35 -2.34 -22.67
CA SER A 10 12.54 -2.26 -21.81
C SER A 10 12.33 -1.36 -20.59
N LYS A 11 11.65 -0.21 -20.72
CA LYS A 11 11.25 0.65 -19.58
C LYS A 11 10.37 -0.13 -18.60
N LYS A 12 9.32 -0.79 -19.09
CA LYS A 12 8.39 -1.55 -18.25
C LYS A 12 9.10 -2.65 -17.46
N ARG A 13 9.92 -3.47 -18.15
CA ARG A 13 10.71 -4.52 -17.49
C ARG A 13 11.70 -3.98 -16.47
N LEU A 14 12.31 -2.83 -16.74
CA LEU A 14 13.23 -2.18 -15.79
C LEU A 14 12.48 -1.70 -14.54
N VAL A 15 11.33 -1.04 -14.71
CA VAL A 15 10.48 -0.61 -13.58
C VAL A 15 10.00 -1.80 -12.77
N ASP A 16 9.47 -2.84 -13.43
CA ASP A 16 9.02 -4.07 -12.79
C ASP A 16 10.15 -4.75 -12.01
N ALA A 17 11.38 -4.80 -12.56
CA ALA A 17 12.54 -5.38 -11.88
C ALA A 17 12.95 -4.58 -10.64
N ILE A 18 12.99 -3.24 -10.74
CA ILE A 18 13.32 -2.36 -9.61
C ILE A 18 12.27 -2.50 -8.50
N LEU A 19 10.98 -2.46 -8.85
CA LEU A 19 9.89 -2.65 -7.90
C LEU A 19 9.95 -4.05 -7.28
N GLY A 20 10.06 -5.10 -8.08
CA GLY A 20 10.09 -6.48 -7.61
C GLY A 20 11.20 -6.73 -6.60
N GLN A 21 12.41 -6.28 -6.90
CA GLN A 21 13.55 -6.41 -5.99
C GLN A 21 13.31 -5.69 -4.67
N ARG A 22 12.82 -4.44 -4.71
CA ARG A 22 12.65 -3.63 -3.50
C ARG A 22 11.45 -4.07 -2.67
N VAL A 23 10.32 -4.38 -3.32
CA VAL A 23 9.13 -4.88 -2.64
C VAL A 23 9.41 -6.22 -1.98
N ALA A 24 10.18 -7.13 -2.60
CA ALA A 24 10.56 -8.39 -1.97
C ALA A 24 11.38 -8.20 -0.67
N VAL A 25 12.24 -7.18 -0.60
CA VAL A 25 12.98 -6.86 0.63
C VAL A 25 12.04 -6.34 1.71
N ILE A 26 11.15 -5.41 1.34
CA ILE A 26 10.15 -4.82 2.24
C ILE A 26 9.19 -5.91 2.75
N ASP A 27 8.82 -6.85 1.89
CA ASP A 27 7.86 -7.89 2.22
C ASP A 27 8.37 -8.88 3.26
N ARG A 28 9.67 -9.22 3.25
CA ARG A 28 10.25 -10.01 4.34
C ARG A 28 10.10 -9.34 5.70
N ARG A 29 10.25 -8.01 5.75
CA ARG A 29 10.02 -7.22 6.98
C ARG A 29 8.55 -7.24 7.40
N ARG A 30 7.62 -7.27 6.44
CA ARG A 30 6.18 -7.43 6.72
C ARG A 30 5.90 -8.80 7.32
N VAL A 31 6.47 -9.87 6.76
CA VAL A 31 6.34 -11.23 7.31
C VAL A 31 6.82 -11.27 8.77
N GLU A 32 8.03 -10.79 9.05
CA GLU A 32 8.58 -10.72 10.42
C GLU A 32 7.63 -9.98 11.40
N ARG A 33 7.07 -8.84 10.96
CA ARG A 33 6.16 -8.03 11.76
C ARG A 33 4.79 -8.70 11.97
N ILE A 34 4.28 -9.38 10.96
CA ILE A 34 3.05 -10.15 11.06
C ILE A 34 3.24 -11.35 12.00
N ASP A 35 4.36 -12.07 11.92
CA ASP A 35 4.65 -13.18 12.82
C ASP A 35 4.69 -12.72 14.29
N ALA A 36 5.36 -11.59 14.57
CA ALA A 36 5.39 -11.00 15.91
C ALA A 36 3.99 -10.62 16.40
N LEU A 37 3.19 -9.97 15.55
CA LEU A 37 1.82 -9.59 15.84
C LEU A 37 0.93 -10.79 16.17
N LEU A 38 1.08 -11.90 15.43
CA LEU A 38 0.34 -13.14 15.70
C LEU A 38 0.79 -13.80 17.00
N ALA A 39 2.09 -13.82 17.29
CA ALA A 39 2.62 -14.35 18.54
C ALA A 39 2.11 -13.57 19.77
N GLU A 40 1.81 -12.28 19.61
CA GLU A 40 1.21 -11.42 20.64
C GLU A 40 -0.31 -11.56 20.76
N GLY A 41 -0.98 -12.36 19.91
CA GLY A 41 -2.44 -12.49 19.91
C GLY A 41 -3.17 -11.22 19.43
N ARG A 42 -2.53 -10.45 18.55
CA ARG A 42 -3.03 -9.15 18.06
C ARG A 42 -3.59 -9.22 16.65
N GLU A 43 -3.97 -10.40 16.18
CA GLU A 43 -4.58 -10.62 14.86
C GLU A 43 -5.91 -9.90 14.64
N ARG A 44 -6.51 -9.34 15.70
CA ARG A 44 -7.74 -8.52 15.65
C ARG A 44 -7.50 -7.02 15.81
N ASP A 45 -6.26 -6.60 15.96
CA ASP A 45 -5.88 -5.19 16.09
C ASP A 45 -5.57 -4.61 14.70
N LEU A 46 -6.55 -3.93 14.09
CA LEU A 46 -6.41 -3.34 12.75
C LEU A 46 -5.22 -2.38 12.66
N HIS A 47 -4.99 -1.57 13.70
CA HIS A 47 -3.86 -0.64 13.73
C HIS A 47 -2.52 -1.36 13.76
N ALA A 48 -2.42 -2.46 14.51
CA ALA A 48 -1.22 -3.29 14.51
C ALA A 48 -0.96 -3.92 13.12
N ILE A 49 -2.01 -4.40 12.45
CA ILE A 49 -1.90 -4.98 11.11
C ILE A 49 -1.47 -3.93 10.09
N LEU A 50 -2.07 -2.74 10.14
CA LEU A 50 -1.69 -1.61 9.28
C LEU A 50 -0.22 -1.21 9.50
N ARG A 51 0.24 -1.15 10.74
CA ARG A 51 1.65 -0.90 11.06
C ARG A 51 2.55 -2.01 10.50
N ALA A 52 2.21 -3.28 10.70
CA ALA A 52 2.99 -4.39 10.17
C ALA A 52 3.13 -4.32 8.64
N LEU A 53 2.07 -3.89 7.95
CA LEU A 53 2.04 -3.76 6.48
C LEU A 53 2.78 -2.53 5.95
N PHE A 54 2.63 -1.36 6.60
CA PHE A 54 3.07 -0.08 6.03
C PHE A 54 4.25 0.57 6.74
N GLU A 55 4.53 0.25 8.01
CA GLU A 55 5.68 0.82 8.73
C GLU A 55 7.03 0.53 8.03
N PRO A 56 7.26 -0.65 7.42
CA PRO A 56 8.44 -0.88 6.58
C PRO A 56 8.63 0.13 5.42
N LEU A 57 7.55 0.73 4.90
CA LEU A 57 7.66 1.80 3.91
C LEU A 57 8.00 3.15 4.56
N THR A 58 7.53 3.39 5.78
CA THR A 58 7.85 4.61 6.53
C THR A 58 9.31 4.66 6.97
N GLU A 59 9.90 3.51 7.31
CA GLU A 59 11.33 3.36 7.66
C GLU A 59 12.25 3.76 6.50
N LEU A 60 11.79 3.64 5.25
CA LEU A 60 12.56 4.09 4.08
C LEU A 60 12.84 5.61 4.12
N LEU A 61 12.04 6.37 4.86
CA LEU A 61 12.22 7.81 5.02
C LEU A 61 13.42 8.17 5.90
N ASP A 62 14.09 7.20 6.52
CA ASP A 62 15.32 7.40 7.30
C ASP A 62 16.56 7.65 6.43
N THR A 63 16.49 7.28 5.15
CA THR A 63 17.65 7.36 4.25
C THR A 63 17.32 8.11 2.97
N GLY A 64 18.32 8.78 2.40
CA GLY A 64 18.16 9.43 1.10
C GLY A 64 17.81 8.44 -0.03
N GLU A 65 18.28 7.20 0.06
CA GLU A 65 17.94 6.13 -0.90
C GLU A 65 16.47 5.71 -0.79
N GLY A 66 15.98 5.47 0.43
CA GLY A 66 14.59 5.11 0.65
C GLY A 66 13.62 6.24 0.26
N VAL A 67 13.98 7.50 0.54
CA VAL A 67 13.25 8.68 0.03
C VAL A 67 13.14 8.67 -1.50
N ARG A 68 14.24 8.40 -2.21
CA ARG A 68 14.22 8.28 -3.68
C ARG A 68 13.31 7.14 -4.14
N PHE A 69 13.36 5.99 -3.46
CA PHE A 69 12.49 4.87 -3.79
C PHE A 69 11.00 5.17 -3.57
N VAL A 70 10.62 5.81 -2.46
CA VAL A 70 9.22 6.22 -2.21
C VAL A 70 8.72 7.16 -3.31
N ARG A 71 9.54 8.13 -3.72
CA ARG A 71 9.22 9.02 -4.85
C ARG A 71 9.08 8.26 -6.16
N PHE A 72 9.98 7.32 -6.44
CA PHE A 72 9.91 6.46 -7.62
C PHE A 72 8.63 5.62 -7.62
N ALA A 73 8.30 4.94 -6.52
CA ALA A 73 7.07 4.15 -6.40
C ALA A 73 5.82 5.01 -6.61
N ALA A 74 5.81 6.25 -6.10
CA ALA A 74 4.71 7.18 -6.33
C ALA A 74 4.63 7.69 -7.77
N GLN A 75 5.75 7.82 -8.48
CA GLN A 75 5.74 8.12 -9.92
C GLN A 75 5.14 6.95 -10.70
N VAL A 76 5.53 5.71 -10.37
CA VAL A 76 4.97 4.52 -11.00
C VAL A 76 3.48 4.36 -10.69
N LEU A 77 3.05 4.68 -9.46
CA LEU A 77 1.63 4.68 -9.09
C LEU A 77 0.78 5.60 -9.97
N ASN A 78 1.34 6.71 -10.45
CA ASN A 78 0.65 7.69 -11.29
C ASN A 78 0.91 7.49 -12.80
N ASP A 79 1.70 6.48 -13.19
CA ASP A 79 1.98 6.18 -14.59
C ASP A 79 0.87 5.22 -15.11
N PRO A 80 0.10 5.60 -16.15
CA PRO A 80 -1.04 4.82 -16.63
C PRO A 80 -0.67 3.43 -17.16
N ASP A 81 0.61 3.19 -17.47
CA ASP A 81 1.10 1.88 -17.90
C ASP A 81 1.23 0.87 -16.73
N PHE A 82 1.02 1.31 -15.49
CA PHE A 82 1.20 0.49 -14.28
C PHE A 82 -0.03 0.54 -13.36
N ASP A 83 -0.55 -0.64 -13.01
CA ASP A 83 -1.52 -0.80 -11.91
C ASP A 83 -0.80 -1.32 -10.67
N LEU A 84 -0.11 -0.43 -9.96
CA LEU A 84 0.72 -0.78 -8.80
C LEU A 84 -0.08 -1.41 -7.65
N PRO A 85 -1.29 -0.90 -7.27
CA PRO A 85 -2.11 -1.55 -6.26
C PRO A 85 -2.45 -3.00 -6.64
N SER A 86 -2.90 -3.23 -7.87
CA SER A 86 -3.15 -4.59 -8.35
C SER A 86 -1.89 -5.46 -8.33
N ALA A 87 -0.75 -4.93 -8.78
CA ALA A 87 0.50 -5.66 -8.82
C ALA A 87 0.96 -6.06 -7.41
N ALA A 88 0.74 -5.21 -6.41
CA ALA A 88 1.02 -5.52 -5.02
C ALA A 88 0.11 -6.65 -4.50
N LEU A 89 -1.20 -6.59 -4.80
CA LEU A 89 -2.17 -7.61 -4.36
C LEU A 89 -1.97 -8.96 -5.05
N ARG A 90 -1.53 -8.98 -6.32
CA ARG A 90 -1.33 -10.20 -7.13
C ARG A 90 0.12 -10.70 -7.19
N GLY A 91 1.06 -9.95 -6.61
CA GLY A 91 2.50 -10.17 -6.79
C GLY A 91 3.09 -11.37 -6.06
N GLY A 92 2.30 -12.14 -5.32
CA GLY A 92 2.77 -13.31 -4.57
C GLY A 92 3.63 -12.97 -3.35
N TYR A 93 3.52 -11.74 -2.84
CA TYR A 93 4.20 -11.27 -1.64
C TYR A 93 3.49 -11.78 -0.39
N GLU A 94 4.14 -12.64 0.39
CA GLU A 94 3.55 -13.31 1.55
C GLU A 94 3.08 -12.31 2.61
N GLY A 95 3.91 -11.31 2.94
CA GLY A 95 3.59 -10.33 3.97
C GLY A 95 2.37 -9.50 3.61
N ILE A 96 2.29 -9.03 2.36
CA ILE A 96 1.10 -8.35 1.82
C ILE A 96 -0.12 -9.28 1.86
N ALA A 97 -0.01 -10.51 1.38
CA ALA A 97 -1.13 -11.45 1.31
C ALA A 97 -1.69 -11.77 2.70
N ARG A 98 -0.82 -12.02 3.68
CA ARG A 98 -1.21 -12.31 5.07
C ARG A 98 -1.86 -11.10 5.74
N ALA A 99 -1.28 -9.90 5.59
CA ALA A 99 -1.89 -8.69 6.13
C ALA A 99 -3.27 -8.41 5.53
N ASN A 100 -3.42 -8.58 4.21
CA ASN A 100 -4.72 -8.41 3.55
C ASN A 100 -5.75 -9.44 4.02
N ALA A 101 -5.35 -10.70 4.23
CA ALA A 101 -6.26 -11.72 4.76
C ALA A 101 -6.76 -11.35 6.16
N LEU A 102 -5.89 -10.85 7.04
CA LEU A 102 -6.26 -10.35 8.37
C LEU A 102 -7.21 -9.14 8.27
N ILE A 103 -6.92 -8.19 7.38
CA ILE A 103 -7.80 -7.03 7.14
C ILE A 103 -9.18 -7.50 6.65
N VAL A 104 -9.25 -8.38 5.65
CA VAL A 104 -10.54 -8.90 5.12
C VAL A 104 -11.33 -9.60 6.22
N ALA A 105 -10.68 -10.42 7.04
CA ALA A 105 -11.33 -11.09 8.16
C ALA A 105 -11.94 -10.10 9.17
N LEU A 106 -11.32 -8.93 9.37
CA LEU A 106 -11.82 -7.87 10.24
C LEU A 106 -12.95 -7.04 9.63
N LEU A 107 -12.95 -6.89 8.31
CA LEU A 107 -13.98 -6.13 7.60
C LEU A 107 -15.32 -6.87 7.54
N GLY A 108 -15.36 -8.16 7.88
CA GLY A 108 -16.60 -8.95 7.95
C GLY A 108 -17.26 -9.11 6.58
N ASP A 109 -18.59 -9.03 6.54
CA ASP A 109 -19.42 -9.36 5.37
C ASP A 109 -19.49 -8.26 4.30
N LEU A 110 -18.41 -7.50 4.10
CA LEU A 110 -18.36 -6.54 2.99
C LEU A 110 -18.46 -7.28 1.65
N PRO A 111 -19.21 -6.74 0.66
CA PRO A 111 -19.11 -7.22 -0.71
C PRO A 111 -17.64 -7.24 -1.18
N PRO A 112 -17.16 -8.34 -1.79
CA PRO A 112 -15.75 -8.50 -2.16
C PRO A 112 -15.19 -7.36 -3.00
N GLU A 113 -16.00 -6.80 -3.90
CA GLU A 113 -15.62 -5.68 -4.77
C GLU A 113 -15.31 -4.42 -3.95
N ILE A 114 -16.08 -4.18 -2.88
CA ILE A 114 -15.87 -3.05 -1.97
C ILE A 114 -14.62 -3.29 -1.12
N ALA A 115 -14.41 -4.51 -0.62
CA ALA A 115 -13.22 -4.85 0.15
C ALA A 115 -11.94 -4.67 -0.68
N VAL A 116 -11.93 -5.16 -1.93
CA VAL A 116 -10.83 -4.97 -2.88
C VAL A 116 -10.63 -3.48 -3.19
N GLN A 117 -11.70 -2.72 -3.44
CA GLN A 117 -11.60 -1.29 -3.71
C GLN A 117 -11.01 -0.52 -2.53
N ARG A 118 -11.41 -0.84 -1.29
CA ARG A 118 -10.85 -0.25 -0.08
C ARG A 118 -9.37 -0.57 0.09
N GLN A 119 -8.93 -1.79 -0.23
CA GLN A 119 -7.52 -2.15 -0.23
C GLN A 119 -6.71 -1.36 -1.27
N ARG A 120 -7.26 -1.13 -2.46
CA ARG A 120 -6.62 -0.28 -3.49
C ARG A 120 -6.44 1.15 -2.99
N PHE A 121 -7.51 1.76 -2.46
CA PHE A 121 -7.44 3.11 -1.88
C PHE A 121 -6.45 3.20 -0.72
N MET A 122 -6.37 2.17 0.12
CA MET A 122 -5.41 2.09 1.21
C MET A 122 -3.96 2.15 0.71
N ILE A 123 -3.62 1.37 -0.34
CA ILE A 123 -2.28 1.37 -0.94
C ILE A 123 -1.96 2.72 -1.57
N GLU A 124 -2.92 3.30 -2.30
CA GLU A 124 -2.78 4.64 -2.90
C GLU A 124 -2.56 5.72 -1.86
N MET A 125 -3.36 5.70 -0.79
CA MET A 125 -3.27 6.66 0.30
C MET A 125 -1.91 6.57 1.00
N ALA A 126 -1.41 5.37 1.28
CA ALA A 126 -0.10 5.17 1.90
C ALA A 126 1.04 5.73 1.03
N LEU A 127 1.14 5.29 -0.23
CA LEU A 127 2.22 5.70 -1.12
C LEU A 127 2.19 7.19 -1.43
N THR A 128 1.00 7.74 -1.71
CA THR A 128 0.85 9.16 -2.02
C THR A 128 1.17 10.04 -0.82
N SER A 129 0.70 9.66 0.38
CA SER A 129 0.99 10.42 1.59
C SER A 129 2.48 10.43 1.90
N LEU A 130 3.15 9.27 1.82
CA LEU A 130 4.60 9.19 2.03
C LEU A 130 5.37 9.99 0.98
N ALA A 131 4.93 9.99 -0.27
CA ALA A 131 5.52 10.81 -1.31
C ALA A 131 5.39 12.31 -1.04
N ILE A 132 4.23 12.76 -0.55
CA ILE A 132 4.01 14.15 -0.11
C ILE A 132 4.95 14.50 1.04
N TRP A 133 5.10 13.63 2.03
CA TRP A 133 6.06 13.82 3.13
C TRP A 133 7.47 14.09 2.60
N THR A 134 7.91 13.32 1.61
CA THR A 134 9.26 13.50 1.05
C THR A 134 9.50 14.87 0.41
N ARG A 135 8.46 15.66 0.08
CA ARG A 135 8.63 16.99 -0.55
C ARG A 135 9.14 18.05 0.44
N ARG A 136 9.08 17.77 1.74
CA ARG A 136 9.57 18.68 2.77
C ARG A 136 11.10 18.76 2.76
N SER A 137 11.65 19.92 3.07
CA SER A 137 13.10 20.11 3.21
C SER A 137 13.69 19.39 4.44
N ASP A 138 12.87 19.16 5.47
CA ASP A 138 13.23 18.51 6.73
C ASP A 138 12.74 17.05 6.82
N ALA A 139 12.37 16.43 5.69
CA ALA A 139 11.70 15.14 5.65
C ALA A 139 12.45 14.00 6.38
N THR A 140 13.77 14.08 6.44
CA THR A 140 14.66 13.08 7.08
C THR A 140 15.15 13.49 8.47
N THR A 141 14.97 14.75 8.88
CA THR A 141 15.53 15.28 10.14
C THR A 141 14.46 15.57 11.18
N ASN A 142 13.21 15.83 10.78
CA ASN A 142 12.11 16.14 11.68
C ASN A 142 11.33 14.89 12.12
N THR A 143 11.95 14.10 12.99
CA THR A 143 11.40 12.81 13.48
C THR A 143 10.07 12.94 14.21
N ALA A 144 9.89 14.00 15.00
CA ALA A 144 8.65 14.23 15.75
C ALA A 144 7.46 14.48 14.80
N ALA A 145 7.64 15.36 13.82
CA ALA A 145 6.61 15.62 12.82
C ALA A 145 6.32 14.37 11.96
N ARG A 146 7.35 13.56 11.65
CA ARG A 146 7.15 12.30 10.92
C ARG A 146 6.33 11.31 11.71
N THR A 147 6.58 11.18 13.01
CA THR A 147 5.85 10.29 13.91
C THR A 147 4.37 10.69 14.00
N PHE A 148 4.10 12.00 14.13
CA PHE A 148 2.73 12.50 14.10
C PHE A 148 2.04 12.21 12.75
N PHE A 149 2.75 12.44 11.65
CA PHE A 149 2.24 12.20 10.31
C PHE A 149 1.91 10.72 10.07
N THR A 150 2.79 9.79 10.44
CA THR A 150 2.56 8.35 10.25
C THR A 150 1.44 7.83 11.15
N ALA A 151 1.35 8.30 12.40
CA ALA A 151 0.23 7.96 13.29
C ALA A 151 -1.12 8.42 12.70
N SER A 152 -1.19 9.68 12.27
CA SER A 152 -2.40 10.25 11.67
C SER A 152 -2.81 9.54 10.37
N LEU A 153 -1.82 9.13 9.56
CA LEU A 153 -2.04 8.35 8.35
C LEU A 153 -2.68 7.00 8.69
N PHE A 154 -2.19 6.27 9.69
CA PHE A 154 -2.75 4.98 10.07
C PHE A 154 -4.16 5.10 10.67
N ASP A 155 -4.45 6.16 11.42
CA ASP A 155 -5.81 6.43 11.89
C ASP A 155 -6.77 6.68 10.73
N ALA A 156 -6.37 7.47 9.73
CA ALA A 156 -7.17 7.71 8.54
C ALA A 156 -7.38 6.44 7.71
N MET A 157 -6.36 5.59 7.58
CA MET A 157 -6.44 4.29 6.89
C MET A 157 -7.42 3.35 7.59
N ALA A 158 -7.32 3.23 8.92
CA ALA A 158 -8.25 2.41 9.71
C ALA A 158 -9.69 2.89 9.52
N ALA A 159 -9.93 4.20 9.66
CA ALA A 159 -11.25 4.78 9.49
C ALA A 159 -11.84 4.55 8.09
N ALA A 160 -11.03 4.73 7.03
CA ALA A 160 -11.47 4.50 5.65
C ALA A 160 -11.79 3.01 5.38
N LEU A 161 -11.02 2.09 5.96
CA LEU A 161 -11.25 0.66 5.85
C LEU A 161 -12.52 0.22 6.57
N THR A 162 -12.81 0.77 7.75
CA THR A 162 -13.94 0.33 8.59
C THR A 162 -15.21 1.17 8.42
N ALA A 163 -15.18 2.20 7.59
CA ALA A 163 -16.35 3.05 7.35
C ALA A 163 -17.58 2.21 6.95
N PRO A 164 -18.80 2.56 7.39
CA PRO A 164 -20.01 1.93 6.88
C PRO A 164 -20.12 2.09 5.36
N VAL A 165 -20.64 1.08 4.66
CA VAL A 165 -20.96 1.21 3.23
C VAL A 165 -22.24 2.01 3.10
N SER A 166 -22.23 3.07 2.29
CA SER A 166 -23.42 3.87 2.04
C SER A 166 -24.42 3.13 1.14
N ALA A 167 -25.71 3.50 1.24
CA ALA A 167 -26.73 2.99 0.34
C ALA A 167 -26.44 3.33 -1.13
N GLU A 168 -25.79 4.49 -1.37
CA GLU A 168 -25.35 4.92 -2.69
C GLU A 168 -24.31 3.96 -3.29
N THR A 169 -23.27 3.59 -2.53
CA THR A 169 -22.25 2.65 -2.99
C THR A 169 -22.84 1.27 -3.26
N LEU A 170 -23.76 0.79 -2.41
CA LEU A 170 -24.45 -0.49 -2.64
C LEU A 170 -25.35 -0.46 -3.89
N ALA A 171 -26.01 0.66 -4.16
CA ALA A 171 -26.79 0.83 -5.39
C ALA A 171 -25.87 0.82 -6.62
N ALA A 172 -24.77 1.57 -6.59
CA ALA A 172 -23.80 1.63 -7.69
C ALA A 172 -23.17 0.25 -7.98
N LEU A 173 -22.82 -0.52 -6.94
CA LEU A 173 -22.30 -1.88 -7.10
C LEU A 173 -23.33 -2.79 -7.80
N ARG A 174 -24.59 -2.76 -7.36
CA ARG A 174 -25.66 -3.56 -7.99
C ARG A 174 -25.87 -3.25 -9.46
N GLU A 175 -25.74 -1.98 -9.87
CA GLU A 175 -25.83 -1.62 -11.29
C GLU A 175 -24.58 -2.08 -12.06
N ALA A 176 -23.39 -1.93 -11.48
CA ALA A 176 -22.14 -2.38 -12.12
C ALA A 176 -22.10 -3.90 -12.34
N SER A 177 -22.69 -4.70 -11.45
CA SER A 177 -22.73 -6.17 -11.56
C SER A 177 -23.74 -6.70 -12.59
N LYS A 178 -24.57 -5.85 -13.21
CA LYS A 178 -25.54 -6.28 -14.25
C LYS A 178 -24.95 -6.34 -15.65
N GLY A 179 -23.80 -5.70 -15.87
CA GLY A 179 -23.07 -5.68 -17.14
C GLY A 179 -21.99 -6.75 -17.19
#